data_AF-A0A1V6E0G9-F1
#
_entry.id   AF-A0A1V6E0G9-F1
#
_cell.length_a   1.000
_cell.length_b   1.000
_cell.length_c   1.000
_cell.angle_alpha   90.00
_cell.angle_beta   90.00
_cell.angle_gamma   90.00
#
_symmetry.space_group_name_H-M   'P 1'
#
loop_
_entity.id
_entity.type
_entity.pdbx_description
1 polymer ?
#
loop_
_entity_poly.entity_id
_entity_poly.type
_entity_poly.pdbx_seq_one_letter_code
_entity_poly.pdbx_strand_id
1 'polypeptide(L)'
;MKRLWISIFGFCFLILGSAFSQIDAPPSSLSDQIIDLRGDWHFKVYRKYERMFQYFANGGCRVTWEDIGAAKVPEAADFASWEIVQGPSNDYSTGGLLQMNRGTNIGNKDDRTTLTDYDLFPKWSESWWCKEINLPKGFIKESSMTLILGIIDDIDVVYVNGIPVAASGFKTKDGKPAPAANVPELGGFIPDGDFQFEKSYWEVPREYKLDSSIFHEGPNQICIRIYNNNSFGGFYDRKMDLAATKKAARWIKGLPIEKLSESSIFESFIHEQQEAIAQKDLNRYASTISDNYHQNELDKAGLIAKMEKYSTTYDSIEIVDAEGGFYIKDGAPCYSADRQIIGIKNGTRTTLFDEKGYIVYFETKGDKIYEKGNWSRCYTVPYTSTLPKMNGKKLSYSVYLPPSYYESPNRYYPTVYLLHGINSTGRSFIDVDHINDRMDEWIKNGEIIEMIIIMPDSGKSSGYRDTDGGPNDSQGPWASHITVDILGQVESTFRVIRDPHFRGLSGISMGGGGVFRIGMTHTDIYTSFASHMGALQDAIDQIAAVTDEKLLEFDFYLDCGYQDGMVNYKDTEATAKYLESRHANVVWELRDGGHNSAFYMAGMLKSMKMHSSHFQRNGLQ
;
A
#
# COMPACT_ATOMS: atom_id res chain seq x y z
N MET A 1 -28.70 -43.35 -38.91
CA MET A 1 -27.49 -42.96 -39.67
C MET A 1 -26.52 -42.27 -38.71
N LYS A 2 -25.32 -42.84 -38.55
CA LYS A 2 -24.02 -42.28 -38.11
C LYS A 2 -24.00 -41.30 -36.90
N ARG A 3 -23.42 -41.68 -35.74
CA ARG A 3 -21.96 -41.66 -35.40
C ARG A 3 -21.28 -40.31 -35.71
N LEU A 4 -20.88 -39.55 -34.67
CA LEU A 4 -19.49 -39.10 -34.42
C LEU A 4 -19.40 -38.33 -33.07
N TRP A 5 -18.63 -38.83 -32.06
CA TRP A 5 -17.39 -38.23 -31.49
C TRP A 5 -17.65 -36.96 -30.61
N ILE A 6 -17.29 -36.87 -29.31
CA ILE A 6 -16.02 -37.17 -28.63
C ILE A 6 -16.23 -37.34 -27.11
N SER A 7 -15.54 -38.34 -26.56
CA SER A 7 -15.24 -38.54 -25.15
C SER A 7 -14.12 -37.59 -24.69
N ILE A 8 -14.23 -37.00 -23.50
CA ILE A 8 -13.20 -36.86 -22.44
C ILE A 8 -13.92 -36.15 -21.29
N PHE A 9 -14.48 -36.93 -20.37
CA PHE A 9 -14.89 -36.47 -19.04
C PHE A 9 -14.11 -37.34 -18.07
N GLY A 10 -13.04 -36.78 -17.53
CA GLY A 10 -12.17 -37.42 -16.56
C GLY A 10 -11.11 -36.42 -16.11
N PHE A 11 -11.08 -36.16 -14.80
CA PHE A 11 -10.23 -35.22 -14.06
C PHE A 11 -10.66 -33.75 -14.03
N CYS A 12 -11.65 -33.45 -13.18
CA CYS A 12 -11.77 -32.16 -12.48
C CYS A 12 -12.40 -32.40 -11.10
N PHE A 13 -11.61 -32.98 -10.18
CA PHE A 13 -11.87 -32.88 -8.74
C PHE A 13 -10.50 -32.77 -8.07
N LEU A 14 -10.38 -31.83 -7.12
CA LEU A 14 -9.17 -31.27 -6.50
C LEU A 14 -8.51 -30.13 -7.28
N ILE A 15 -8.95 -28.89 -6.99
CA ILE A 15 -8.16 -27.82 -6.37
C ILE A 15 -9.21 -26.84 -5.80
N LEU A 16 -9.62 -27.09 -4.56
CA LEU A 16 -10.21 -26.06 -3.68
C LEU A 16 -9.15 -25.83 -2.60
N GLY A 17 -8.12 -25.09 -2.99
CA GLY A 17 -7.16 -24.47 -2.10
C GLY A 17 -7.20 -22.99 -2.41
N SER A 18 -7.55 -22.19 -1.41
CA SER A 18 -7.59 -20.72 -1.45
C SER A 18 -6.39 -20.15 -2.22
N ALA A 19 -6.66 -19.47 -3.33
CA ALA A 19 -5.68 -18.73 -4.12
C ALA A 19 -5.28 -17.43 -3.40
N PHE A 20 -4.64 -17.54 -2.24
CA PHE A 20 -3.85 -16.45 -1.70
C PHE A 20 -2.50 -16.50 -2.39
N SER A 21 -2.18 -15.50 -3.21
CA SER A 21 -0.93 -15.35 -4.00
C SER A 21 0.16 -16.31 -3.54
N GLN A 22 0.31 -17.46 -4.21
CA GLN A 22 1.54 -18.22 -4.05
C GLN A 22 2.63 -17.25 -4.51
N ILE A 23 3.49 -16.80 -3.60
CA ILE A 23 4.73 -16.15 -4.02
C ILE A 23 5.43 -17.22 -4.85
N ASP A 24 5.52 -16.98 -6.16
CA ASP A 24 6.12 -17.91 -7.10
C ASP A 24 7.48 -18.35 -6.55
N ALA A 25 7.78 -19.65 -6.63
CA ALA A 25 9.11 -20.11 -6.28
C ALA A 25 10.12 -19.37 -7.19
N PRO A 26 11.30 -18.96 -6.67
CA PRO A 26 12.30 -18.34 -7.50
C PRO A 26 12.65 -19.25 -8.67
N PRO A 27 12.86 -18.70 -9.88
CA PRO A 27 13.33 -19.49 -11.00
C PRO A 27 14.63 -20.17 -10.60
N SER A 28 14.91 -21.37 -11.12
CA SER A 28 16.10 -22.15 -10.76
C SER A 28 17.42 -21.37 -10.91
N SER A 29 17.47 -20.38 -11.79
CA SER A 29 18.62 -19.48 -11.96
C SER A 29 18.89 -18.51 -10.79
N LEU A 30 17.98 -18.40 -9.82
CA LEU A 30 18.05 -17.53 -8.65
C LEU A 30 17.95 -18.30 -7.32
N SER A 31 17.77 -19.63 -7.34
CA SER A 31 17.55 -20.42 -6.12
C SER A 31 18.77 -20.41 -5.18
N ASP A 32 19.96 -20.10 -5.69
CA ASP A 32 21.21 -19.95 -4.91
C ASP A 32 21.52 -18.49 -4.54
N GLN A 33 20.58 -17.56 -4.77
CA GLN A 33 20.76 -16.11 -4.58
C GLN A 33 19.70 -15.50 -3.67
N ILE A 34 18.77 -16.29 -3.17
CA ILE A 34 17.68 -15.84 -2.30
C ILE A 34 17.63 -16.77 -1.09
N ILE A 35 17.66 -16.17 0.09
CA ILE A 35 17.25 -16.86 1.32
C ILE A 35 15.85 -16.36 1.67
N ASP A 36 14.91 -17.29 1.67
CA ASP A 36 13.56 -17.07 2.17
C ASP A 36 13.61 -16.89 3.69
N LEU A 37 13.12 -15.74 4.17
CA LEU A 37 13.12 -15.41 5.59
C LEU A 37 11.76 -15.68 6.24
N ARG A 38 10.76 -16.14 5.50
CA ARG A 38 9.42 -16.46 6.02
C ARG A 38 9.42 -17.68 6.94
N GLY A 39 8.30 -17.90 7.63
CA GLY A 39 8.09 -19.05 8.51
C GLY A 39 8.59 -18.78 9.91
N ASP A 40 9.30 -19.73 10.52
CA ASP A 40 9.59 -19.68 11.95
C ASP A 40 10.63 -18.61 12.32
N TRP A 41 10.34 -17.84 13.37
CA TRP A 41 11.20 -16.83 14.00
C TRP A 41 11.17 -17.01 15.51
N HIS A 42 12.31 -16.89 16.17
CA HIS A 42 12.38 -16.73 17.61
C HIS A 42 11.86 -15.35 17.99
N PHE A 43 10.93 -15.30 18.93
CA PHE A 43 10.21 -14.10 19.27
C PHE A 43 10.16 -13.90 20.78
N LYS A 44 10.46 -12.67 21.20
CA LYS A 44 10.27 -12.25 22.57
C LYS A 44 9.75 -10.83 22.61
N VAL A 45 8.71 -10.63 23.42
CA VAL A 45 8.11 -9.32 23.69
C VAL A 45 8.53 -8.85 25.07
N TYR A 46 8.91 -7.58 25.17
CA TYR A 46 9.31 -6.92 26.40
C TYR A 46 8.26 -5.85 26.76
N ARG A 47 7.87 -5.80 28.04
CA ARG A 47 6.90 -4.82 28.56
C ARG A 47 7.34 -4.21 29.88
N LYS A 48 7.17 -2.89 29.99
CA LYS A 48 7.17 -2.16 31.27
C LYS A 48 5.72 -1.68 31.54
N TYR A 49 5.33 -1.60 32.82
CA TYR A 49 4.11 -1.03 33.46
C TYR A 49 2.99 -1.98 33.97
N GLU A 50 2.52 -1.69 35.20
CA GLU A 50 1.66 -2.53 36.04
C GLU A 50 0.20 -2.71 35.57
N ARG A 51 -0.27 -1.94 34.58
CA ARG A 51 -1.59 -2.12 33.96
C ARG A 51 -1.55 -1.63 32.51
N MET A 52 -1.67 -2.52 31.52
CA MET A 52 -2.37 -2.28 30.24
C MET A 52 -2.31 -3.49 29.28
N PHE A 53 -3.20 -3.40 28.28
CA PHE A 53 -3.70 -4.39 27.32
C PHE A 53 -2.65 -4.89 26.29
N GLN A 54 -3.04 -5.80 25.40
CA GLN A 54 -2.12 -6.60 24.56
C GLN A 54 -1.81 -5.91 23.22
N TYR A 55 -0.54 -5.57 22.98
CA TYR A 55 -0.07 -4.79 21.83
C TYR A 55 0.65 -5.61 20.75
N PHE A 56 1.12 -6.82 21.07
CA PHE A 56 1.56 -7.80 20.08
C PHE A 56 0.61 -8.98 20.15
N ALA A 57 -0.14 -9.23 19.09
CA ALA A 57 -1.08 -10.33 19.07
C ALA A 57 -0.44 -11.55 18.40
N ASN A 58 0.70 -12.02 18.93
CA ASN A 58 1.16 -13.39 18.68
C ASN A 58 0.53 -14.28 19.78
N GLY A 59 -0.70 -14.71 19.55
CA GLY A 59 -1.34 -15.79 20.31
C GLY A 59 -0.39 -16.96 20.52
N GLY A 60 -0.26 -17.39 21.78
CA GLY A 60 0.67 -18.43 22.21
C GLY A 60 1.92 -17.91 22.90
N CYS A 61 2.25 -16.62 22.77
CA CYS A 61 3.47 -16.09 23.38
C CYS A 61 3.29 -15.62 24.83
N ARG A 62 4.15 -16.11 25.74
CA ARG A 62 4.27 -15.63 27.12
C ARG A 62 4.93 -14.26 27.11
N VAL A 63 4.13 -13.24 27.43
CA VAL A 63 4.65 -11.92 27.77
C VAL A 63 5.41 -12.02 29.10
N THR A 64 6.73 -11.88 29.05
CA THR A 64 7.55 -11.71 30.26
C THR A 64 7.62 -10.23 30.61
N TRP A 65 7.13 -9.87 31.80
CA TRP A 65 7.33 -8.55 32.40
C TRP A 65 8.78 -8.46 32.85
N GLU A 66 9.62 -7.80 32.07
CA GLU A 66 11.05 -7.71 32.35
C GLU A 66 11.52 -6.27 32.35
N ASP A 67 12.51 -6.02 33.21
CA ASP A 67 13.28 -4.79 33.26
C ASP A 67 13.80 -4.42 31.86
N ILE A 68 13.80 -3.13 31.55
CA ILE A 68 14.30 -2.59 30.29
C ILE A 68 15.76 -2.98 30.03
N GLY A 69 16.54 -3.25 31.09
CA GLY A 69 17.88 -3.79 31.02
C GLY A 69 17.97 -5.22 30.44
N ALA A 70 16.86 -5.97 30.38
CA ALA A 70 16.79 -7.31 29.79
C ALA A 70 16.49 -7.29 28.27
N ALA A 71 16.05 -6.15 27.72
CA ALA A 71 15.74 -5.97 26.30
C ALA A 71 16.97 -5.58 25.45
N LYS A 72 18.16 -6.02 25.85
CA LYS A 72 19.41 -5.83 25.11
C LYS A 72 19.41 -6.60 23.79
N VAL A 73 20.36 -6.30 22.92
CA VAL A 73 20.59 -7.07 21.67
C VAL A 73 20.86 -8.53 22.03
N PRO A 74 20.08 -9.49 21.52
CA PRO A 74 20.24 -10.90 21.86
C PRO A 74 21.34 -11.57 21.04
N GLU A 75 22.01 -12.56 21.63
CA GLU A 75 22.84 -13.53 20.92
C GLU A 75 22.03 -14.81 20.63
N ALA A 76 22.50 -15.68 19.73
CA ALA A 76 21.83 -16.97 19.43
C ALA A 76 21.52 -17.80 20.68
N ALA A 77 22.42 -17.83 21.66
CA ALA A 77 22.18 -18.55 22.91
C ALA A 77 21.02 -17.96 23.72
N ASP A 78 20.79 -16.65 23.64
CA ASP A 78 19.68 -15.98 24.31
C ASP A 78 18.36 -16.38 23.66
N PHE A 79 18.25 -16.22 22.34
CA PHE A 79 16.99 -16.40 21.62
C PHE A 79 16.63 -17.84 21.29
N ALA A 80 17.58 -18.79 21.35
CA ALA A 80 17.28 -20.22 21.18
C ALA A 80 16.26 -20.76 22.20
N SER A 81 16.13 -20.10 23.36
CA SER A 81 15.16 -20.43 24.40
C SER A 81 13.81 -19.71 24.25
N TRP A 82 13.72 -18.76 23.32
CA TRP A 82 12.51 -17.96 23.10
C TRP A 82 11.45 -18.76 22.33
N GLU A 83 10.24 -18.24 22.36
CA GLU A 83 9.11 -18.82 21.66
C GLU A 83 9.28 -18.68 20.15
N ILE A 84 8.74 -19.62 19.39
CA ILE A 84 8.78 -19.61 17.93
C ILE A 84 7.42 -19.17 17.40
N VAL A 85 7.42 -18.17 16.52
CA VAL A 85 6.25 -17.64 15.84
C VAL A 85 6.46 -17.68 14.33
N GLN A 86 5.37 -17.67 13.55
CA GLN A 86 5.45 -17.59 12.10
C GLN A 86 5.41 -16.13 11.63
N GLY A 87 6.48 -15.67 11.00
CA GLY A 87 6.62 -14.36 10.40
C GLY A 87 6.95 -14.48 8.91
N PRO A 88 6.22 -13.81 8.01
CA PRO A 88 4.95 -13.12 8.22
C PRO A 88 3.80 -14.14 8.32
N SER A 89 2.79 -13.85 9.14
CA SER A 89 1.70 -14.81 9.39
C SER A 89 0.74 -14.95 8.20
N ASN A 90 0.21 -16.16 8.01
CA ASN A 90 -0.65 -16.52 6.88
C ASN A 90 -2.08 -16.02 7.00
N ASP A 91 -2.55 -15.79 8.23
CA ASP A 91 -3.88 -15.26 8.46
C ASP A 91 -3.81 -13.74 8.43
N TYR A 92 -4.13 -13.20 7.27
CA TYR A 92 -4.25 -11.77 7.12
C TYR A 92 -5.34 -11.25 8.06
N SER A 93 -6.48 -11.94 8.30
CA SER A 93 -7.71 -11.43 8.98
C SER A 93 -7.50 -10.92 10.41
N THR A 94 -6.36 -11.30 10.96
CA THR A 94 -5.89 -10.89 12.27
C THR A 94 -4.81 -9.81 12.19
N GLY A 95 -4.23 -9.54 11.03
CA GLY A 95 -3.12 -8.63 10.76
C GLY A 95 -1.77 -9.34 10.80
N GLY A 96 -1.76 -10.66 10.55
CA GLY A 96 -0.64 -11.51 10.92
C GLY A 96 -0.61 -11.87 12.41
N LEU A 97 -1.74 -11.74 13.10
CA LEU A 97 -1.88 -11.90 14.55
C LEU A 97 -2.53 -13.26 14.91
N LEU A 98 -2.10 -13.96 15.94
CA LEU A 98 -2.82 -15.10 16.51
C LEU A 98 -3.75 -14.63 17.64
N GLN A 99 -4.97 -15.16 17.67
CA GLN A 99 -5.95 -14.90 18.71
C GLN A 99 -5.37 -15.27 20.09
N MET A 100 -5.34 -14.31 21.02
CA MET A 100 -4.96 -14.62 22.40
C MET A 100 -6.10 -15.36 23.10
N ASN A 101 -5.79 -16.54 23.68
CA ASN A 101 -6.72 -17.26 24.54
C ASN A 101 -6.85 -16.52 25.87
N ARG A 102 -7.85 -15.62 25.96
CA ARG A 102 -8.12 -14.81 27.14
C ARG A 102 -8.73 -15.70 28.21
N GLY A 103 -7.94 -16.10 29.21
CA GLY A 103 -8.50 -16.66 30.44
C GLY A 103 -9.60 -15.75 30.99
N THR A 104 -10.57 -16.33 31.71
CA THR A 104 -11.91 -15.74 31.99
C THR A 104 -11.95 -14.41 32.75
N ASN A 105 -10.80 -13.82 33.14
CA ASN A 105 -10.74 -12.67 34.05
C ASN A 105 -9.83 -11.50 33.59
N ILE A 106 -9.30 -11.50 32.36
CA ILE A 106 -8.45 -10.40 31.87
C ILE A 106 -9.26 -9.47 30.94
N GLY A 107 -9.52 -8.23 31.37
CA GLY A 107 -9.99 -7.14 30.49
C GLY A 107 -11.38 -6.53 30.72
N ASN A 108 -12.02 -6.72 31.88
CA ASN A 108 -13.41 -6.27 32.09
C ASN A 108 -13.59 -4.82 32.63
N LYS A 109 -12.51 -4.02 32.77
CA LYS A 109 -12.61 -2.60 33.18
C LYS A 109 -11.67 -1.72 32.38
N ASP A 110 -12.23 -0.68 31.77
CA ASP A 110 -11.55 0.42 31.10
C ASP A 110 -11.44 1.59 32.09
N ASP A 111 -10.23 1.93 32.55
CA ASP A 111 -9.97 3.02 33.49
C ASP A 111 -9.14 4.17 32.89
N ARG A 112 -9.22 4.37 31.56
CA ARG A 112 -8.56 5.49 30.84
C ARG A 112 -8.78 6.87 31.47
N THR A 113 -9.84 7.04 32.27
CA THR A 113 -10.20 8.28 32.97
C THR A 113 -9.34 8.60 34.19
N THR A 114 -8.44 7.71 34.63
CA THR A 114 -7.60 7.94 35.83
C THR A 114 -6.13 8.25 35.55
N LEU A 115 -5.72 8.34 34.29
CA LEU A 115 -4.35 8.68 33.89
C LEU A 115 -4.25 10.17 33.54
N THR A 116 -3.17 10.83 33.96
CA THR A 116 -2.97 12.28 33.75
C THR A 116 -2.22 12.56 32.44
N ASP A 117 -2.35 13.77 31.88
CA ASP A 117 -1.80 14.12 30.56
C ASP A 117 -0.27 14.03 30.42
N TYR A 118 0.48 13.90 31.54
CA TYR A 118 1.92 13.61 31.55
C TYR A 118 2.25 12.11 31.44
N ASP A 119 1.25 11.22 31.42
CA ASP A 119 1.37 9.77 31.27
C ASP A 119 1.36 9.30 29.79
N LEU A 120 1.74 10.18 28.85
CA LEU A 120 1.69 9.92 27.40
C LEU A 120 3.01 9.51 26.72
N PHE A 121 4.08 9.26 27.47
CA PHE A 121 5.29 8.56 26.98
C PHE A 121 5.79 7.31 27.77
N PRO A 122 4.90 6.41 28.25
CA PRO A 122 5.27 5.04 28.67
C PRO A 122 4.52 3.88 27.94
N LYS A 123 3.85 4.11 26.81
CA LYS A 123 2.89 3.15 26.21
C LYS A 123 3.44 2.11 25.22
N TRP A 124 4.75 2.05 25.01
CA TRP A 124 5.32 1.27 23.90
C TRP A 124 5.71 -0.14 24.36
N SER A 125 5.35 -1.14 23.57
CA SER A 125 5.88 -2.48 23.70
C SER A 125 6.96 -2.70 22.65
N GLU A 126 8.04 -3.35 23.05
CA GLU A 126 9.12 -3.71 22.15
C GLU A 126 9.11 -5.22 21.93
N SER A 127 9.45 -5.66 20.72
CA SER A 127 9.64 -7.07 20.45
C SER A 127 10.90 -7.31 19.65
N TRP A 128 11.46 -8.50 19.85
CA TRP A 128 12.53 -9.03 19.04
C TRP A 128 12.01 -10.18 18.20
N TRP A 129 12.39 -10.17 16.92
CA TRP A 129 12.24 -11.26 15.97
C TRP A 129 13.64 -11.68 15.53
N CYS A 130 14.08 -12.86 15.94
CA CYS A 130 15.40 -13.38 15.64
C CYS A 130 15.34 -14.68 14.86
N LYS A 131 16.26 -14.86 13.93
CA LYS A 131 16.36 -16.06 13.10
C LYS A 131 17.81 -16.35 12.77
N GLU A 132 18.18 -17.62 12.89
CA GLU A 132 19.41 -18.13 12.29
C GLU A 132 19.14 -18.49 10.84
N ILE A 133 20.00 -18.00 9.96
CA ILE A 133 20.01 -18.35 8.53
C ILE A 133 21.34 -18.98 8.18
N ASN A 134 21.33 -19.96 7.27
CA ASN A 134 22.56 -20.57 6.79
C ASN A 134 22.82 -20.15 5.35
N LEU A 135 23.85 -19.31 5.13
CA LEU A 135 24.25 -18.88 3.80
C LEU A 135 25.09 -19.99 3.14
N PRO A 136 24.66 -20.54 2.00
CA PRO A 136 25.44 -21.57 1.32
C PRO A 136 26.78 -21.01 0.82
N LYS A 137 27.73 -21.92 0.57
CA LYS A 137 29.01 -21.56 -0.05
C LYS A 137 28.77 -20.87 -1.41
N GLY A 138 29.41 -19.74 -1.63
CA GLY A 138 29.26 -18.92 -2.83
C GLY A 138 28.01 -18.04 -2.86
N PHE A 139 27.27 -17.93 -1.75
CA PHE A 139 26.07 -17.07 -1.68
C PHE A 139 26.42 -15.58 -1.76
N ILE A 140 27.47 -15.15 -1.06
CA ILE A 140 27.92 -13.75 -1.06
C ILE A 140 28.61 -13.46 -2.40
N LYS A 141 27.91 -12.74 -3.29
CA LYS A 141 28.32 -12.55 -4.70
C LYS A 141 28.68 -11.10 -5.04
N GLU A 142 28.16 -10.13 -4.31
CA GLU A 142 28.34 -8.68 -4.53
C GLU A 142 28.77 -8.00 -3.23
N SER A 143 29.30 -6.77 -3.30
CA SER A 143 29.69 -5.97 -2.12
C SER A 143 28.50 -5.51 -1.27
N SER A 144 27.28 -5.67 -1.78
CA SER A 144 26.05 -5.34 -1.07
C SER A 144 24.99 -6.39 -1.33
N MET A 145 24.22 -6.72 -0.29
CA MET A 145 23.06 -7.59 -0.36
C MET A 145 21.80 -6.78 -0.05
N THR A 146 20.63 -7.27 -0.48
CA THR A 146 19.36 -6.57 -0.23
C THR A 146 18.50 -7.39 0.70
N LEU A 147 18.18 -6.83 1.87
CA LEU A 147 17.22 -7.40 2.80
C LEU A 147 15.86 -6.77 2.55
N ILE A 148 14.88 -7.60 2.22
CA ILE A 148 13.48 -7.22 2.01
C ILE A 148 12.70 -7.83 3.16
N LEU A 149 12.03 -6.99 3.96
CA LEU A 149 11.27 -7.42 5.14
C LEU A 149 9.76 -7.23 4.95
N GLY A 150 9.32 -7.08 3.70
CA GLY A 150 7.93 -6.85 3.37
C GLY A 150 7.47 -5.51 3.92
N ILE A 151 6.30 -5.51 4.56
CA ILE A 151 5.70 -4.32 5.15
C ILE A 151 5.77 -4.48 6.66
N ILE A 152 6.40 -3.50 7.31
CA ILE A 152 6.41 -3.40 8.76
C ILE A 152 5.53 -2.20 9.14
N ASP A 153 4.54 -2.51 9.95
CA ASP A 153 3.76 -1.54 10.70
C ASP A 153 4.45 -1.31 12.04
N ASP A 154 4.85 -0.06 12.29
CA ASP A 154 5.76 0.45 13.33
C ASP A 154 7.26 0.57 12.95
N ILE A 155 8.00 1.15 13.89
CA ILE A 155 9.41 1.52 13.85
C ILE A 155 10.27 0.27 14.08
N ASP A 156 11.38 0.13 13.35
CA ASP A 156 12.26 -1.05 13.44
C ASP A 156 13.76 -0.73 13.41
N VAL A 157 14.55 -1.63 13.99
CA VAL A 157 16.01 -1.71 13.85
C VAL A 157 16.39 -3.14 13.50
N VAL A 158 17.22 -3.30 12.47
CA VAL A 158 17.74 -4.58 12.00
C VAL A 158 19.17 -4.77 12.47
N TYR A 159 19.44 -5.94 13.01
CA TYR A 159 20.73 -6.42 13.44
C TYR A 159 21.13 -7.66 12.64
N VAL A 160 22.39 -7.69 12.19
CA VAL A 160 23.00 -8.87 11.58
C VAL A 160 24.23 -9.24 12.40
N ASN A 161 24.29 -10.49 12.89
CA ASN A 161 25.39 -10.97 13.73
C ASN A 161 25.67 -10.03 14.93
N GLY A 162 24.61 -9.48 15.54
CA GLY A 162 24.68 -8.53 16.67
C GLY A 162 24.97 -7.07 16.28
N ILE A 163 25.26 -6.77 15.01
CA ILE A 163 25.61 -5.42 14.54
C ILE A 163 24.35 -4.72 14.01
N PRO A 164 23.98 -3.51 14.50
CA PRO A 164 22.89 -2.72 13.93
C PRO A 164 23.25 -2.23 12.53
N VAL A 165 22.45 -2.61 11.53
CA VAL A 165 22.77 -2.40 10.11
C VAL A 165 21.74 -1.57 9.36
N ALA A 166 20.51 -1.53 9.86
CA ALA A 166 19.45 -0.69 9.29
C ALA A 166 18.45 -0.29 10.38
N ALA A 167 17.78 0.84 10.17
CA ALA A 167 16.73 1.31 11.05
C ALA A 167 15.75 2.18 10.27
N SER A 168 14.50 2.23 10.73
CA SER A 168 13.50 3.11 10.14
C SER A 168 12.48 3.62 11.14
N GLY A 169 11.93 4.80 10.85
CA GLY A 169 11.01 5.52 11.75
C GLY A 169 11.69 6.41 12.80
N PHE A 170 13.03 6.44 12.83
CA PHE A 170 13.84 7.29 13.71
C PHE A 170 14.39 8.52 12.96
N LYS A 171 14.31 9.69 13.59
CA LYS A 171 14.86 10.94 13.10
C LYS A 171 15.84 11.56 14.09
N THR A 172 16.88 12.20 13.61
CA THR A 172 17.74 13.09 14.40
C THR A 172 16.99 14.39 14.78
N LYS A 173 17.54 15.19 15.70
CA LYS A 173 16.98 16.51 16.08
C LYS A 173 16.75 17.47 14.90
N ASP A 174 17.55 17.37 13.84
CA ASP A 174 17.38 18.14 12.59
C ASP A 174 16.42 17.48 11.57
N GLY A 175 15.73 16.42 11.96
CA GLY A 175 14.66 15.79 11.19
C GLY A 175 15.10 14.80 10.11
N LYS A 176 16.39 14.46 10.04
CA LYS A 176 16.94 13.47 9.09
C LYS A 176 16.79 12.04 9.62
N PRO A 177 16.71 11.02 8.75
CA PRO A 177 16.75 9.63 9.19
C PRO A 177 17.97 9.34 10.07
N ALA A 178 17.75 8.68 11.21
CA ALA A 178 18.82 8.33 12.13
C ALA A 178 19.60 7.09 11.62
N PRO A 179 20.94 7.09 11.66
CA PRO A 179 21.72 5.88 11.41
C PRO A 179 21.41 4.78 12.42
N ALA A 180 21.34 3.53 11.98
CA ALA A 180 21.03 2.37 12.83
C ALA A 180 21.99 2.26 14.04
N ALA A 181 23.28 2.49 13.82
CA ALA A 181 24.31 2.47 14.87
C ALA A 181 24.12 3.52 15.97
N ASN A 182 23.33 4.56 15.69
CA ASN A 182 23.05 5.61 16.66
C ASN A 182 21.73 5.36 17.41
N VAL A 183 20.96 4.34 17.02
CA VAL A 183 19.76 3.96 17.75
C VAL A 183 20.20 3.30 19.07
N PRO A 184 19.73 3.81 20.23
CA PRO A 184 20.06 3.27 21.55
C PRO A 184 19.89 1.75 21.67
N GLU A 185 20.90 1.13 22.27
CA GLU A 185 20.96 -0.32 22.51
C GLU A 185 19.88 -0.81 23.48
N LEU A 186 19.48 0.03 24.44
CA LEU A 186 18.41 -0.22 25.39
C LEU A 186 17.21 0.66 25.03
N GLY A 187 16.00 0.06 25.09
CA GLY A 187 14.74 0.79 25.01
C GLY A 187 14.63 1.84 26.12
N GLY A 188 13.69 2.78 25.98
CA GLY A 188 13.46 3.84 26.97
C GLY A 188 14.04 5.19 26.57
N PHE A 189 13.40 5.84 25.60
CA PHE A 189 13.83 7.12 25.08
C PHE A 189 13.28 8.27 25.92
N ILE A 190 14.13 9.22 26.26
CA ILE A 190 13.77 10.44 26.97
C ILE A 190 13.18 11.42 25.95
N PRO A 191 11.98 11.99 26.16
CA PRO A 191 11.50 13.13 25.38
C PRO A 191 12.58 14.24 25.40
N ASP A 192 13.01 14.72 24.23
CA ASP A 192 14.16 15.63 24.00
C ASP A 192 15.58 15.00 23.97
N GLY A 193 15.65 13.66 23.97
CA GLY A 193 16.88 12.92 23.62
C GLY A 193 17.35 13.18 22.18
N ASP A 194 18.41 12.52 21.74
CA ASP A 194 19.05 12.79 20.44
C ASP A 194 18.21 12.45 19.20
N PHE A 195 17.01 11.86 19.39
CA PHE A 195 16.12 11.42 18.33
C PHE A 195 14.65 11.84 18.54
N GLN A 196 13.95 11.97 17.42
CA GLN A 196 12.50 12.11 17.30
C GLN A 196 11.95 10.91 16.52
N PHE A 197 10.66 10.62 16.70
CA PHE A 197 10.00 9.51 16.01
C PHE A 197 9.06 9.98 14.93
N GLU A 198 8.97 9.20 13.85
CA GLU A 198 7.90 9.36 12.89
C GLU A 198 6.60 8.80 13.47
N LYS A 199 5.63 9.69 13.72
CA LYS A 199 4.30 9.31 14.26
C LYS A 199 3.42 8.55 13.27
N SER A 200 3.85 8.42 12.01
CA SER A 200 3.04 7.90 10.90
C SER A 200 3.81 6.81 10.16
N TYR A 201 4.27 5.81 10.91
CA TYR A 201 5.04 4.69 10.38
C TYR A 201 4.17 3.43 10.28
N TRP A 202 2.95 3.62 9.75
CA TRP A 202 1.94 2.58 9.56
C TRP A 202 2.12 1.89 8.21
N GLU A 203 2.22 0.55 8.23
CA GLU A 203 2.31 -0.31 7.04
C GLU A 203 3.30 0.18 5.97
N VAL A 204 4.52 0.51 6.38
CA VAL A 204 5.54 0.99 5.44
C VAL A 204 6.31 -0.23 4.87
N PRO A 205 6.67 -0.26 3.57
CA PRO A 205 7.59 -1.27 3.04
C PRO A 205 9.01 -1.14 3.63
N ARG A 206 9.74 -2.25 3.77
CA ARG A 206 11.12 -2.30 4.24
C ARG A 206 12.03 -2.98 3.23
N GLU A 207 12.92 -2.17 2.65
CA GLU A 207 14.03 -2.62 1.83
C GLU A 207 15.32 -1.97 2.35
N TYR A 208 16.31 -2.80 2.68
CA TYR A 208 17.59 -2.35 3.20
C TYR A 208 18.74 -2.88 2.35
N LYS A 209 19.64 -1.99 1.94
CA LYS A 209 20.92 -2.35 1.31
C LYS A 209 21.95 -2.54 2.40
N LEU A 210 22.47 -3.76 2.53
CA LEU A 210 23.40 -4.16 3.57
C LEU A 210 24.78 -4.40 2.96
N ASP A 211 25.83 -3.96 3.63
CA ASP A 211 27.21 -4.31 3.26
C ASP A 211 27.39 -5.82 3.39
N SER A 212 27.89 -6.50 2.36
CA SER A 212 28.00 -7.96 2.38
C SER A 212 29.04 -8.48 3.36
N SER A 213 30.01 -7.66 3.78
CA SER A 213 31.10 -8.03 4.69
C SER A 213 30.65 -8.34 6.12
N ILE A 214 29.42 -7.93 6.49
CA ILE A 214 28.82 -8.28 7.78
C ILE A 214 28.37 -9.75 7.84
N PHE A 215 28.21 -10.38 6.66
CA PHE A 215 27.81 -11.76 6.52
C PHE A 215 29.03 -12.66 6.29
N HIS A 216 28.89 -13.93 6.63
CA HIS A 216 29.84 -14.96 6.25
C HIS A 216 29.13 -16.20 5.70
N GLU A 217 29.85 -17.06 4.98
CA GLU A 217 29.29 -18.36 4.60
C GLU A 217 29.01 -19.20 5.86
N GLY A 218 27.94 -19.99 5.83
CA GLY A 218 27.45 -20.75 6.98
C GLY A 218 26.45 -19.97 7.85
N PRO A 219 26.40 -20.21 9.16
CA PRO A 219 25.34 -19.70 10.04
C PRO A 219 25.49 -18.20 10.29
N ASN A 220 24.43 -17.42 10.10
CA ASN A 220 24.35 -16.00 10.44
C ASN A 220 23.07 -15.76 11.24
N GLN A 221 23.03 -14.66 11.97
CA GLN A 221 21.87 -14.24 12.75
C GLN A 221 21.28 -12.97 12.15
N ILE A 222 19.96 -12.95 11.97
CA ILE A 222 19.19 -11.74 11.67
C ILE A 222 18.22 -11.52 12.82
N CYS A 223 18.31 -10.36 13.46
CA CYS A 223 17.39 -9.95 14.52
C CYS A 223 16.77 -8.61 14.18
N ILE A 224 15.45 -8.49 14.33
CA ILE A 224 14.67 -7.30 14.03
C ILE A 224 13.99 -6.89 15.33
N ARG A 225 14.30 -5.68 15.79
CA ARG A 225 13.65 -5.08 16.94
C ARG A 225 12.55 -4.16 16.44
N ILE A 226 11.31 -4.39 16.89
CA ILE A 226 10.14 -3.57 16.52
C ILE A 226 9.64 -2.81 17.75
N TYR A 227 9.41 -1.52 17.59
CA TYR A 227 8.91 -0.61 18.63
C TYR A 227 7.47 -0.22 18.32
N ASN A 228 6.51 -0.82 19.02
CA ASN A 228 5.09 -0.58 18.75
C ASN A 228 4.60 0.70 19.45
N ASN A 229 4.08 1.65 18.65
CA ASN A 229 3.70 2.97 19.13
C ASN A 229 2.18 3.11 19.38
N ASN A 230 1.28 2.35 18.72
CA ASN A 230 -0.16 2.68 18.77
C ASN A 230 -1.18 1.55 18.53
N SER A 231 -0.89 0.31 18.95
CA SER A 231 -1.88 -0.75 19.28
C SER A 231 -1.91 -1.99 18.41
N PHE A 232 -1.22 -2.02 17.27
CA PHE A 232 -0.99 -3.22 16.46
C PHE A 232 0.31 -2.98 15.67
N GLY A 233 1.20 -3.96 15.61
CA GLY A 233 2.51 -3.84 14.94
C GLY A 233 3.05 -5.21 14.57
N GLY A 234 3.78 -5.30 13.46
CA GLY A 234 4.26 -6.57 12.91
C GLY A 234 4.53 -6.55 11.41
N PHE A 235 4.72 -7.74 10.83
CA PHE A 235 4.94 -7.94 9.39
C PHE A 235 3.61 -8.20 8.67
N TYR A 236 3.29 -7.38 7.68
CA TYR A 236 2.01 -7.41 6.94
C TYR A 236 2.14 -7.98 5.52
N ASP A 237 3.32 -7.91 4.91
CA ASP A 237 3.57 -8.49 3.59
C ASP A 237 4.33 -9.81 3.73
N ARG A 238 4.02 -10.76 2.83
CA ARG A 238 4.68 -12.05 2.75
C ARG A 238 6.07 -12.00 2.12
N LYS A 239 6.47 -10.92 1.47
CA LYS A 239 7.80 -10.83 0.84
C LYS A 239 8.88 -10.55 1.88
N MET A 240 9.43 -11.60 2.48
CA MET A 240 10.57 -11.51 3.40
C MET A 240 11.73 -12.35 2.87
N ASP A 241 12.78 -11.70 2.37
CA ASP A 241 13.85 -12.34 1.63
C ASP A 241 15.19 -11.61 1.82
N LEU A 242 16.29 -12.37 1.82
CA LEU A 242 17.64 -11.84 1.65
C LEU A 242 18.15 -12.18 0.25
N ALA A 243 18.36 -11.15 -0.57
CA ALA A 243 18.87 -11.25 -1.92
C ALA A 243 20.39 -11.02 -1.97
N ALA A 244 21.12 -12.01 -2.49
CA ALA A 244 22.57 -11.96 -2.69
C ALA A 244 23.00 -11.02 -3.82
N THR A 245 22.14 -10.79 -4.81
CA THR A 245 22.46 -10.03 -6.02
C THR A 245 21.38 -9.01 -6.35
N LYS A 246 21.73 -8.00 -7.14
CA LYS A 246 20.74 -7.06 -7.70
C LYS A 246 19.69 -7.77 -8.54
N LYS A 247 20.08 -8.81 -9.29
CA LYS A 247 19.15 -9.61 -10.11
C LYS A 247 18.10 -10.30 -9.23
N ALA A 248 18.51 -10.91 -8.13
CA ALA A 248 17.59 -11.52 -7.17
C ALA A 248 16.65 -10.49 -6.53
N ALA A 249 17.19 -9.34 -6.08
CA ALA A 249 16.38 -8.26 -5.52
C ALA A 249 15.35 -7.72 -6.52
N ARG A 250 15.71 -7.59 -7.81
CA ARG A 250 14.77 -7.21 -8.87
C ARG A 250 13.63 -8.20 -9.00
N TRP A 251 13.92 -9.50 -9.01
CA TRP A 251 12.90 -10.54 -9.12
C TRP A 251 11.91 -10.52 -7.95
N ILE A 252 12.40 -10.40 -6.71
CA ILE A 252 11.54 -10.31 -5.50
C ILE A 252 10.57 -9.11 -5.62
N LYS A 253 11.03 -8.02 -6.24
CA LYS A 253 10.26 -6.80 -6.48
C LYS A 253 9.33 -6.87 -7.70
N GLY A 254 9.22 -8.02 -8.39
CA GLY A 254 8.41 -8.17 -9.60
C GLY A 254 8.96 -7.40 -10.81
N LEU A 255 10.22 -6.98 -10.75
CA LEU A 255 10.92 -6.33 -11.87
C LEU A 255 11.50 -7.40 -12.80
N PRO A 256 11.62 -7.09 -14.11
CA PRO A 256 12.10 -8.07 -15.07
C PRO A 256 13.59 -8.38 -14.86
N ILE A 257 13.91 -9.66 -15.05
CA ILE A 257 15.26 -10.23 -14.86
C ILE A 257 15.81 -10.97 -16.07
N GLU A 258 14.95 -11.35 -17.01
CA GLU A 258 15.35 -12.00 -18.25
C GLU A 258 15.91 -10.94 -19.19
N LYS A 259 17.23 -10.90 -19.37
CA LYS A 259 17.87 -9.94 -20.26
C LYS A 259 17.49 -10.22 -21.70
N LEU A 260 17.22 -9.17 -22.45
CA LEU A 260 17.05 -9.26 -23.89
C LEU A 260 18.40 -9.65 -24.53
N SER A 261 18.42 -10.68 -25.38
CA SER A 261 19.66 -11.22 -25.96
C SER A 261 20.29 -10.29 -27.02
N GLU A 262 19.46 -9.55 -27.76
CA GLU A 262 19.91 -8.55 -28.74
C GLU A 262 19.25 -7.20 -28.44
N SER A 263 20.00 -6.31 -27.77
CA SER A 263 19.52 -4.99 -27.33
C SER A 263 20.00 -3.82 -28.17
N SER A 264 20.93 -4.02 -29.11
CA SER A 264 21.63 -2.93 -29.83
C SER A 264 20.69 -1.96 -30.54
N ILE A 265 19.61 -2.48 -31.14
CA ILE A 265 18.60 -1.66 -31.81
C ILE A 265 17.81 -0.81 -30.80
N PHE A 266 17.52 -1.34 -29.61
CA PHE A 266 16.83 -0.63 -28.53
C PHE A 266 17.74 0.37 -27.81
N GLU A 267 19.02 0.05 -27.67
CA GLU A 267 20.04 0.98 -27.16
C GLU A 267 20.15 2.21 -28.07
N SER A 268 20.22 1.97 -29.39
CA SER A 268 20.24 3.03 -30.39
C SER A 268 18.96 3.88 -30.34
N PHE A 269 17.80 3.24 -30.14
CA PHE A 269 16.50 3.91 -29.98
C PHE A 269 16.46 4.81 -28.73
N ILE A 270 16.89 4.33 -27.56
CA ILE A 270 16.94 5.16 -26.33
C ILE A 270 17.93 6.31 -26.49
N HIS A 271 19.07 6.08 -27.15
CA HIS A 271 20.03 7.15 -27.43
C HIS A 271 19.41 8.24 -28.32
N GLU A 272 18.68 7.86 -29.37
CA GLU A 272 17.96 8.80 -30.23
C GLU A 272 16.96 9.66 -29.44
N GLN A 273 16.21 9.07 -28.50
CA GLN A 273 15.31 9.83 -27.63
C GLN A 273 16.05 10.82 -26.74
N GLN A 274 17.14 10.38 -26.11
CA GLN A 274 17.96 11.23 -25.24
C GLN A 274 18.58 12.41 -26.01
N GLU A 275 19.09 12.17 -27.23
CA GLU A 275 19.59 13.23 -28.10
C GLU A 275 18.51 14.23 -28.48
N ALA A 276 17.33 13.75 -28.87
CA ALA A 276 16.21 14.62 -29.24
C ALA A 276 15.79 15.54 -28.06
N ILE A 277 15.73 14.98 -26.85
CA ILE A 277 15.43 15.74 -25.63
C ILE A 277 16.53 16.76 -25.33
N ALA A 278 17.80 16.36 -25.41
CA ALA A 278 18.94 17.24 -25.16
C ALA A 278 19.00 18.41 -26.16
N GLN A 279 18.60 18.18 -27.42
CA GLN A 279 18.53 19.18 -28.48
C GLN A 279 17.22 19.99 -28.46
N LYS A 280 16.29 19.67 -27.55
CA LYS A 280 14.93 20.25 -27.51
C LYS A 280 14.12 20.02 -28.79
N ASP A 281 14.45 19.00 -29.58
CA ASP A 281 13.71 18.61 -30.77
C ASP A 281 12.54 17.68 -30.41
N LEU A 282 11.44 18.30 -29.99
CA LEU A 282 10.23 17.57 -29.57
C LEU A 282 9.53 16.86 -30.73
N ASN A 283 9.73 17.29 -31.97
CA ASN A 283 9.18 16.60 -33.14
C ASN A 283 9.90 15.28 -33.37
N ARG A 284 11.25 15.28 -33.29
CA ARG A 284 12.05 14.05 -33.33
C ARG A 284 11.68 13.14 -32.17
N TYR A 285 11.60 13.65 -30.94
CA TYR A 285 11.17 12.84 -29.78
C TYR A 285 9.76 12.24 -29.99
N ALA A 286 8.77 13.06 -30.39
CA ALA A 286 7.40 12.59 -30.62
C ALA A 286 7.28 11.51 -31.72
N SER A 287 8.20 11.52 -32.69
CA SER A 287 8.25 10.49 -33.75
C SER A 287 8.67 9.10 -33.24
N THR A 288 9.29 9.03 -32.05
CA THR A 288 9.69 7.78 -31.38
C THR A 288 8.59 7.18 -30.49
N ILE A 289 7.50 7.93 -30.26
CA ILE A 289 6.42 7.54 -29.34
C ILE A 289 5.26 6.93 -30.12
N SER A 290 4.78 5.78 -29.67
CA SER A 290 3.64 5.07 -30.26
C SER A 290 2.38 5.93 -30.22
N ASP A 291 1.54 5.86 -31.26
CA ASP A 291 0.21 6.46 -31.25
C ASP A 291 -0.73 5.80 -30.22
N ASN A 292 -0.40 4.59 -29.75
CA ASN A 292 -1.11 3.87 -28.68
C ASN A 292 -0.29 3.86 -27.38
N TYR A 293 0.44 4.94 -27.11
CA TYR A 293 1.25 5.09 -25.90
C TYR A 293 0.37 5.28 -24.66
N HIS A 294 0.66 4.53 -23.60
CA HIS A 294 0.07 4.70 -22.27
C HIS A 294 1.15 4.52 -21.20
N GLN A 295 1.50 5.61 -20.51
CA GLN A 295 2.32 5.57 -19.31
C GLN A 295 1.50 6.16 -18.16
N ASN A 296 0.93 5.28 -17.33
CA ASN A 296 -0.04 5.68 -16.32
C ASN A 296 -1.19 6.50 -16.95
N GLU A 297 -1.44 7.72 -16.47
CA GLU A 297 -2.46 8.64 -17.00
C GLU A 297 -2.07 9.33 -18.32
N LEU A 298 -0.80 9.23 -18.74
CA LEU A 298 -0.31 9.96 -19.91
C LEU A 298 -0.48 9.13 -21.18
N ASP A 299 -1.26 9.68 -22.11
CA ASP A 299 -1.22 9.31 -23.51
C ASP A 299 -0.05 10.03 -24.24
N LYS A 300 0.12 9.76 -25.54
CA LYS A 300 1.16 10.42 -26.36
C LYS A 300 1.06 11.95 -26.29
N ALA A 301 -0.13 12.52 -26.42
CA ALA A 301 -0.30 13.97 -26.42
C ALA A 301 0.09 14.59 -25.07
N GLY A 302 -0.34 13.97 -23.97
CA GLY A 302 0.02 14.35 -22.60
C GLY A 302 1.52 14.25 -22.33
N LEU A 303 2.17 13.19 -22.80
CA LEU A 303 3.63 13.06 -22.70
C LEU A 303 4.35 14.20 -23.44
N ILE A 304 3.96 14.49 -24.69
CA ILE A 304 4.60 15.55 -25.47
C ILE A 304 4.37 16.92 -24.85
N ALA A 305 3.16 17.22 -24.38
CA ALA A 305 2.86 18.47 -23.68
C ALA A 305 3.67 18.62 -22.37
N LYS A 306 3.87 17.52 -21.63
CA LYS A 306 4.73 17.49 -20.44
C LYS A 306 6.19 17.80 -20.79
N MET A 307 6.71 17.18 -21.85
CA MET A 307 8.08 17.43 -22.32
C MET A 307 8.25 18.84 -22.90
N GLU A 308 7.24 19.39 -23.54
CA GLU A 308 7.22 20.79 -23.99
C GLU A 308 7.28 21.77 -22.82
N LYS A 309 6.48 21.53 -21.78
CA LYS A 309 6.54 22.31 -20.54
C LYS A 309 7.93 22.26 -19.90
N TYR A 310 8.56 21.09 -19.86
CA TYR A 310 9.92 20.94 -19.36
C TYR A 310 10.93 21.72 -20.21
N SER A 311 10.89 21.54 -21.53
CA SER A 311 11.79 22.19 -22.50
C SER A 311 11.71 23.72 -22.48
N THR A 312 10.52 24.27 -22.23
CA THR A 312 10.28 25.73 -22.14
C THR A 312 10.60 26.31 -20.76
N THR A 313 10.46 25.52 -19.69
CA THR A 313 10.69 25.98 -18.31
C THR A 313 12.16 25.99 -17.92
N TYR A 314 12.93 25.02 -18.42
CA TYR A 314 14.33 24.74 -18.04
C TYR A 314 15.29 24.97 -19.21
N ASP A 315 16.52 25.37 -18.88
CA ASP A 315 17.59 25.59 -19.86
C ASP A 315 17.99 24.26 -20.51
N SER A 316 18.06 23.19 -19.72
CA SER A 316 18.28 21.81 -20.17
C SER A 316 17.52 20.80 -19.32
N ILE A 317 17.30 19.61 -19.90
CA ILE A 317 16.71 18.44 -19.25
C ILE A 317 17.72 17.29 -19.33
N GLU A 318 17.97 16.65 -18.19
CA GLU A 318 18.80 15.45 -18.10
C GLU A 318 17.93 14.25 -17.70
N ILE A 319 18.12 13.12 -18.36
CA ILE A 319 17.57 11.82 -17.95
C ILE A 319 18.71 11.00 -17.34
N VAL A 320 18.51 10.57 -16.10
CA VAL A 320 19.47 9.75 -15.37
C VAL A 320 18.80 8.43 -15.03
N ASP A 321 19.25 7.37 -15.67
CA ASP A 321 18.78 6.01 -15.41
C ASP A 321 19.86 5.25 -14.63
N ALA A 322 19.53 4.85 -13.40
CA ALA A 322 20.33 3.90 -12.63
C ALA A 322 19.80 2.48 -12.82
N GLU A 323 20.71 1.50 -12.83
CA GLU A 323 20.35 0.07 -13.00
C GLU A 323 19.55 -0.24 -14.29
N GLY A 324 19.70 0.62 -15.30
CA GLY A 324 18.99 0.52 -16.57
C GLY A 324 19.36 -0.73 -17.38
N GLY A 325 18.38 -1.29 -18.09
CA GLY A 325 18.64 -2.34 -19.06
C GLY A 325 17.41 -2.81 -19.82
N PHE A 326 17.68 -3.62 -20.85
CA PHE A 326 16.66 -4.24 -21.69
C PHE A 326 16.36 -5.67 -21.23
N TYR A 327 15.09 -5.99 -21.15
CA TYR A 327 14.58 -7.24 -20.62
C TYR A 327 13.39 -7.75 -21.44
N ILE A 328 13.04 -9.02 -21.24
CA ILE A 328 11.73 -9.57 -21.57
C ILE A 328 10.87 -9.57 -20.31
N LYS A 329 9.64 -9.06 -20.42
CA LYS A 329 8.60 -9.15 -19.40
C LYS A 329 7.27 -9.45 -20.08
N ASP A 330 6.52 -10.43 -19.55
CA ASP A 330 5.21 -10.83 -20.08
C ASP A 330 5.23 -11.13 -21.59
N GLY A 331 6.34 -11.73 -22.07
CA GLY A 331 6.56 -12.08 -23.47
C GLY A 331 6.91 -10.90 -24.39
N ALA A 332 7.10 -9.69 -23.86
CA ALA A 332 7.41 -8.49 -24.64
C ALA A 332 8.76 -7.86 -24.24
N PRO A 333 9.49 -7.24 -25.19
CA PRO A 333 10.67 -6.46 -24.87
C PRO A 333 10.28 -5.19 -24.11
N CYS A 334 11.05 -4.91 -23.06
CA CYS A 334 10.90 -3.73 -22.23
C CYS A 334 12.26 -3.15 -21.82
N TYR A 335 12.27 -1.87 -21.47
CA TYR A 335 13.37 -1.23 -20.77
C TYR A 335 12.94 -0.93 -19.34
N SER A 336 13.82 -1.21 -18.38
CA SER A 336 13.56 -0.95 -16.97
C SER A 336 14.78 -0.31 -16.30
N ALA A 337 14.55 0.73 -15.50
CA ALA A 337 15.56 1.50 -14.80
C ALA A 337 14.99 2.15 -13.52
N ASP A 338 15.85 2.65 -12.65
CA ASP A 338 15.50 3.68 -11.67
C ASP A 338 15.72 5.04 -12.34
N ARG A 339 14.62 5.67 -12.78
CA ARG A 339 14.67 6.85 -13.66
C ARG A 339 14.47 8.13 -12.87
N GLN A 340 15.38 9.07 -13.08
CA GLN A 340 15.23 10.47 -12.70
C GLN A 340 15.22 11.39 -13.93
N ILE A 341 14.34 12.39 -13.92
CA ILE A 341 14.37 13.50 -14.88
C ILE A 341 14.72 14.76 -14.11
N ILE A 342 15.78 15.44 -14.52
CA ILE A 342 16.33 16.61 -13.83
C ILE A 342 16.25 17.81 -14.77
N GLY A 343 15.58 18.86 -14.33
CA GLY A 343 15.55 20.15 -15.02
C GLY A 343 16.62 21.07 -14.46
N ILE A 344 17.35 21.75 -15.34
CA ILE A 344 18.38 22.72 -14.96
C ILE A 344 17.94 24.12 -15.38
N LYS A 345 17.90 25.06 -14.45
CA LYS A 345 17.55 26.46 -14.70
C LYS A 345 18.51 27.38 -13.96
N ASN A 346 19.21 28.26 -14.67
CA ASN A 346 20.22 29.15 -14.11
C ASN A 346 21.25 28.40 -13.24
N GLY A 347 21.67 27.22 -13.69
CA GLY A 347 22.58 26.32 -12.94
C GLY A 347 21.95 25.56 -11.76
N THR A 348 20.69 25.86 -11.39
CA THR A 348 19.97 25.14 -10.33
C THR A 348 19.35 23.86 -10.88
N ARG A 349 19.66 22.71 -10.26
CA ARG A 349 19.10 21.40 -10.60
C ARG A 349 17.81 21.15 -9.82
N THR A 350 16.75 20.70 -10.48
CA THR A 350 15.46 20.35 -9.88
C THR A 350 15.02 18.97 -10.37
N THR A 351 14.78 18.02 -9.46
CA THR A 351 14.20 16.72 -9.81
C THR A 351 12.73 16.92 -10.21
N LEU A 352 12.41 16.60 -11.45
CA LEU A 352 11.07 16.72 -12.05
C LEU A 352 10.29 15.42 -11.97
N PHE A 353 11.01 14.30 -11.91
CA PHE A 353 10.48 12.94 -11.88
C PHE A 353 11.52 12.03 -11.21
N ASP A 354 11.07 11.12 -10.37
CA ASP A 354 11.88 10.09 -9.73
C ASP A 354 11.01 8.86 -9.51
N GLU A 355 11.29 7.79 -10.27
CA GLU A 355 10.55 6.53 -10.19
C GLU A 355 11.54 5.36 -10.15
N LYS A 356 11.40 4.50 -9.12
CA LYS A 356 12.17 3.27 -8.99
C LYS A 356 11.47 2.15 -9.75
N GLY A 357 12.26 1.34 -10.46
CA GLY A 357 11.71 0.27 -11.30
C GLY A 357 10.85 0.76 -12.46
N TYR A 358 11.03 2.01 -12.89
CA TYR A 358 10.42 2.57 -14.10
C TYR A 358 10.54 1.56 -15.24
N ILE A 359 9.44 1.34 -15.95
CA ILE A 359 9.36 0.38 -17.04
C ILE A 359 8.64 0.99 -18.23
N VAL A 360 9.13 0.70 -19.43
CA VAL A 360 8.46 0.98 -20.70
C VAL A 360 8.58 -0.21 -21.61
N TYR A 361 7.51 -0.49 -22.33
CA TYR A 361 7.51 -1.50 -23.37
C TYR A 361 7.70 -0.87 -24.75
N PHE A 362 8.04 -1.72 -25.71
CA PHE A 362 8.22 -1.33 -27.10
C PHE A 362 7.16 -1.96 -28.00
N GLU A 363 6.91 -1.32 -29.14
CA GLU A 363 6.26 -1.92 -30.30
C GLU A 363 7.14 -1.75 -31.54
N THR A 364 7.00 -2.67 -32.50
CA THR A 364 7.72 -2.63 -33.77
C THR A 364 6.72 -2.57 -34.92
N LYS A 365 6.88 -1.59 -35.82
CA LYS A 365 6.04 -1.43 -37.03
C LYS A 365 6.97 -1.36 -38.24
N GLY A 366 7.03 -2.45 -39.01
CA GLY A 366 8.05 -2.61 -40.05
C GLY A 366 9.44 -2.62 -39.41
N ASP A 367 10.35 -1.79 -39.93
CA ASP A 367 11.73 -1.67 -39.42
C ASP A 367 11.89 -0.62 -38.31
N LYS A 368 10.79 -0.01 -37.84
CA LYS A 368 10.81 1.05 -36.82
C LYS A 368 10.34 0.56 -35.46
N ILE A 369 10.99 1.07 -34.41
CA ILE A 369 10.64 0.84 -33.01
C ILE A 369 9.95 2.08 -32.45
N TYR A 370 8.96 1.86 -31.60
CA TYR A 370 8.27 2.91 -30.85
C TYR A 370 8.16 2.52 -29.38
N GLU A 371 8.24 3.51 -28.50
CA GLU A 371 7.91 3.36 -27.08
C GLU A 371 6.39 3.37 -26.91
N LYS A 372 5.83 2.40 -26.19
CA LYS A 372 4.38 2.30 -25.91
C LYS A 372 3.99 2.58 -24.46
N GLY A 373 4.95 2.95 -23.60
CA GLY A 373 4.73 3.17 -22.18
C GLY A 373 4.60 1.86 -21.38
N ASN A 374 4.12 1.96 -20.14
CA ASN A 374 4.03 0.86 -19.19
C ASN A 374 2.70 0.11 -19.20
N TRP A 375 1.63 0.70 -19.75
CA TRP A 375 0.28 0.15 -19.72
C TRP A 375 -0.22 -0.22 -18.31
N SER A 376 0.31 0.46 -17.29
CA SER A 376 -0.09 0.20 -15.90
C SER A 376 -1.55 0.60 -15.71
N ARG A 377 -2.33 -0.27 -15.08
CA ARG A 377 -3.71 0.02 -14.67
C ARG A 377 -3.81 0.48 -13.22
N CYS A 378 -2.72 0.51 -12.48
CA CYS A 378 -2.74 0.93 -11.08
C CYS A 378 -1.52 1.79 -10.73
N TYR A 379 -1.77 3.07 -10.41
CA TYR A 379 -0.72 4.07 -10.26
C TYR A 379 -1.20 5.29 -9.47
N THR A 380 -0.28 6.20 -9.17
CA THR A 380 -0.53 7.42 -8.39
C THR A 380 -0.39 8.65 -9.28
N VAL A 381 -1.40 9.51 -9.25
CA VAL A 381 -1.48 10.75 -10.03
C VAL A 381 -1.18 11.94 -9.13
N PRO A 382 -0.03 12.63 -9.33
CA PRO A 382 0.24 13.88 -8.63
C PRO A 382 -0.48 15.04 -9.30
N TYR A 383 -1.01 15.98 -8.51
CA TYR A 383 -1.62 17.20 -9.03
C TYR A 383 -1.46 18.36 -8.04
N THR A 384 -1.72 19.58 -8.51
CA THR A 384 -1.78 20.78 -7.66
C THR A 384 -3.23 21.14 -7.43
N SER A 385 -3.64 21.21 -6.17
CA SER A 385 -5.00 21.59 -5.77
C SER A 385 -5.38 22.99 -6.26
N THR A 386 -6.61 23.14 -6.74
CA THR A 386 -7.16 24.42 -7.20
C THR A 386 -8.05 25.09 -6.15
N LEU A 387 -8.39 24.39 -5.07
CA LEU A 387 -9.15 24.95 -3.97
C LEU A 387 -8.40 26.13 -3.33
N PRO A 388 -9.04 27.30 -3.15
CA PRO A 388 -8.39 28.46 -2.53
C PRO A 388 -7.80 28.15 -1.16
N LYS A 389 -8.54 27.42 -0.30
CA LYS A 389 -8.10 27.03 1.05
C LYS A 389 -6.99 25.97 1.06
N MET A 390 -6.69 25.32 -0.06
CA MET A 390 -5.55 24.40 -0.18
C MET A 390 -4.24 25.11 -0.52
N ASN A 391 -4.26 26.42 -0.82
CA ASN A 391 -3.05 27.24 -1.02
C ASN A 391 -2.06 26.65 -2.06
N GLY A 392 -2.55 26.06 -3.14
CA GLY A 392 -1.71 25.44 -4.18
C GLY A 392 -0.90 24.23 -3.68
N LYS A 393 -1.40 23.53 -2.65
CA LYS A 393 -0.77 22.30 -2.14
C LYS A 393 -0.71 21.25 -3.25
N LYS A 394 0.46 20.63 -3.40
CA LYS A 394 0.64 19.43 -4.23
C LYS A 394 0.10 18.23 -3.47
N LEU A 395 -0.80 17.50 -4.10
CA LEU A 395 -1.47 16.33 -3.56
C LEU A 395 -1.39 15.20 -4.59
N SER A 396 -1.83 14.02 -4.17
CA SER A 396 -1.91 12.86 -5.03
C SER A 396 -3.18 12.06 -4.74
N TYR A 397 -3.57 11.26 -5.71
CA TYR A 397 -4.51 10.18 -5.51
C TYR A 397 -4.05 8.98 -6.31
N SER A 398 -4.33 7.78 -5.82
CA SER A 398 -4.08 6.56 -6.57
C SER A 398 -5.33 6.14 -7.33
N VAL A 399 -5.14 5.42 -8.44
CA VAL A 399 -6.23 4.93 -9.29
C VAL A 399 -5.99 3.47 -9.64
N TYR A 400 -7.08 2.71 -9.71
CA TYR A 400 -7.14 1.42 -10.40
C TYR A 400 -8.10 1.55 -11.59
N LEU A 401 -7.66 1.06 -12.75
CA LEU A 401 -8.41 1.00 -14.00
C LEU A 401 -8.78 -0.47 -14.30
N PRO A 402 -10.02 -0.74 -14.73
CA PRO A 402 -10.45 -2.11 -15.01
C PRO A 402 -9.73 -2.71 -16.24
N PRO A 403 -9.67 -4.05 -16.39
CA PRO A 403 -8.94 -4.72 -17.46
C PRO A 403 -9.21 -4.18 -18.87
N SER A 404 -10.47 -3.92 -19.20
CA SER A 404 -10.84 -3.44 -20.53
C SER A 404 -10.56 -1.95 -20.80
N TYR A 405 -10.05 -1.18 -19.82
CA TYR A 405 -9.93 0.28 -19.92
C TYR A 405 -9.18 0.74 -21.18
N TYR A 406 -7.96 0.23 -21.41
CA TYR A 406 -7.14 0.63 -22.56
C TYR A 406 -7.59 -0.01 -23.88
N GLU A 407 -8.28 -1.15 -23.84
CA GLU A 407 -8.75 -1.89 -25.02
C GLU A 407 -10.11 -1.38 -25.52
N SER A 408 -10.89 -0.72 -24.66
CA SER A 408 -12.22 -0.19 -24.95
C SER A 408 -12.23 1.34 -24.86
N PRO A 409 -11.65 2.06 -25.84
CA PRO A 409 -11.43 3.51 -25.75
C PRO A 409 -12.71 4.36 -25.69
N ASN A 410 -13.85 3.79 -26.10
CA ASN A 410 -15.14 4.47 -26.09
C ASN A 410 -16.03 4.11 -24.89
N ARG A 411 -15.54 3.24 -24.00
CA ARG A 411 -16.30 2.82 -22.81
C ARG A 411 -16.02 3.75 -21.63
N TYR A 412 -17.09 4.09 -20.92
CA TYR A 412 -17.06 4.81 -19.66
C TYR A 412 -17.43 3.87 -18.51
N TYR A 413 -16.83 4.09 -17.34
CA TYR A 413 -16.94 3.18 -16.21
C TYR A 413 -17.59 3.86 -14.99
N PRO A 414 -18.34 3.12 -14.16
CA PRO A 414 -18.71 3.60 -12.84
C PRO A 414 -17.45 3.76 -11.97
N THR A 415 -17.55 4.55 -10.91
CA THR A 415 -16.40 4.91 -10.07
C THR A 415 -16.70 4.70 -8.59
N VAL A 416 -15.76 4.12 -7.85
CA VAL A 416 -15.82 4.06 -6.38
C VAL A 416 -14.63 4.82 -5.80
N TYR A 417 -14.90 5.73 -4.87
CA TYR A 417 -13.89 6.47 -4.12
C TYR A 417 -13.61 5.73 -2.82
N LEU A 418 -12.39 5.25 -2.60
CA LEU A 418 -11.98 4.44 -1.47
C LEU A 418 -11.11 5.27 -0.51
N LEU A 419 -11.67 5.59 0.66
CA LEU A 419 -11.10 6.49 1.66
C LEU A 419 -10.24 5.72 2.68
N HIS A 420 -9.00 6.17 2.88
CA HIS A 420 -8.03 5.57 3.80
C HIS A 420 -8.30 5.86 5.28
N GLY A 421 -7.71 5.04 6.15
CA GLY A 421 -7.75 5.21 7.61
C GLY A 421 -6.79 6.28 8.12
N ILE A 422 -6.79 6.51 9.44
CA ILE A 422 -5.86 7.46 10.07
C ILE A 422 -4.41 7.00 9.83
N ASN A 423 -3.48 7.95 9.63
CA ASN A 423 -2.04 7.71 9.37
C ASN A 423 -1.70 6.89 8.11
N SER A 424 -2.69 6.56 7.29
CA SER A 424 -2.53 5.88 6.00
C SER A 424 -2.59 6.89 4.83
N THR A 425 -2.54 6.38 3.61
CA THR A 425 -2.64 7.12 2.34
C THR A 425 -3.41 6.29 1.31
N GLY A 426 -3.90 6.92 0.23
CA GLY A 426 -4.57 6.20 -0.85
C GLY A 426 -3.65 5.17 -1.54
N ARG A 427 -2.33 5.39 -1.51
CA ARG A 427 -1.33 4.44 -2.01
C ARG A 427 -1.28 3.12 -1.21
N SER A 428 -1.67 3.15 0.06
CA SER A 428 -1.57 1.98 0.96
C SER A 428 -2.46 0.82 0.48
N PHE A 429 -3.61 1.11 -0.14
CA PHE A 429 -4.45 0.09 -0.76
C PHE A 429 -3.74 -0.69 -1.89
N ILE A 430 -2.76 -0.08 -2.57
CA ILE A 430 -1.99 -0.74 -3.62
C ILE A 430 -0.85 -1.53 -2.99
N ASP A 431 -0.05 -0.84 -2.17
CA ASP A 431 1.22 -1.40 -1.70
C ASP A 431 1.00 -2.45 -0.61
N VAL A 432 -0.04 -2.30 0.23
CA VAL A 432 -0.38 -3.19 1.34
C VAL A 432 -1.48 -4.18 0.98
N ASP A 433 -2.63 -3.69 0.50
CA ASP A 433 -3.81 -4.54 0.28
C ASP A 433 -3.79 -5.28 -1.06
N HIS A 434 -2.89 -4.89 -1.95
CA HIS A 434 -2.81 -5.36 -3.34
C HIS A 434 -4.17 -5.26 -4.04
N ILE A 435 -4.87 -4.14 -3.84
CA ILE A 435 -6.24 -3.94 -4.32
C ILE A 435 -6.38 -4.20 -5.83
N ASN A 436 -5.35 -3.91 -6.63
CA ASN A 436 -5.33 -4.20 -8.06
C ASN A 436 -5.51 -5.69 -8.37
N ASP A 437 -4.79 -6.56 -7.67
CA ASP A 437 -4.86 -8.01 -7.88
C ASP A 437 -6.22 -8.55 -7.45
N ARG A 438 -6.76 -8.01 -6.34
CA ARG A 438 -8.08 -8.37 -5.83
C ARG A 438 -9.19 -7.98 -6.80
N MET A 439 -9.18 -6.74 -7.29
CA MET A 439 -10.16 -6.25 -8.25
C MET A 439 -10.10 -7.06 -9.55
N ASP A 440 -8.89 -7.33 -10.07
CA ASP A 440 -8.71 -8.18 -11.25
C ASP A 440 -9.25 -9.59 -11.04
N GLU A 441 -8.96 -10.21 -9.90
CA GLU A 441 -9.47 -11.53 -9.54
C GLU A 441 -11.01 -11.54 -9.49
N TRP A 442 -11.61 -10.59 -8.77
CA TRP A 442 -13.07 -10.52 -8.61
C TRP A 442 -13.78 -10.23 -9.94
N ILE A 443 -13.22 -9.38 -10.79
CA ILE A 443 -13.74 -9.11 -12.14
C ILE A 443 -13.62 -10.37 -13.00
N LYS A 444 -12.45 -11.03 -13.00
CA LYS A 444 -12.20 -12.26 -13.76
C LYS A 444 -13.15 -13.39 -13.35
N ASN A 445 -13.48 -13.48 -12.06
CA ASN A 445 -14.42 -14.47 -11.52
C ASN A 445 -15.90 -14.11 -11.79
N GLY A 446 -16.18 -12.94 -12.38
CA GLY A 446 -17.55 -12.46 -12.61
C GLY A 446 -18.28 -12.07 -11.33
N GLU A 447 -17.54 -11.81 -10.25
CA GLU A 447 -18.09 -11.49 -8.93
C GLU A 447 -18.50 -10.02 -8.81
N ILE A 448 -17.78 -9.13 -9.51
CA ILE A 448 -18.08 -7.70 -9.60
C ILE A 448 -17.98 -7.25 -11.06
N ILE A 449 -18.61 -6.12 -11.37
CA ILE A 449 -18.45 -5.48 -12.68
C ILE A 449 -17.12 -4.73 -12.75
N GLU A 450 -16.70 -4.40 -13.97
CA GLU A 450 -15.59 -3.46 -14.18
C GLU A 450 -15.97 -2.04 -13.73
N MET A 451 -15.13 -1.47 -12.87
CA MET A 451 -15.26 -0.12 -12.32
C MET A 451 -13.88 0.50 -12.09
N ILE A 452 -13.83 1.82 -12.02
CA ILE A 452 -12.63 2.57 -11.64
C ILE A 452 -12.63 2.76 -10.13
N ILE A 453 -11.49 2.51 -9.46
CA ILE A 453 -11.32 2.81 -8.04
C ILE A 453 -10.39 4.00 -7.90
N ILE A 454 -10.87 5.05 -7.24
CA ILE A 454 -10.09 6.24 -6.88
C ILE A 454 -9.74 6.14 -5.41
N MET A 455 -8.47 6.30 -5.07
CA MET A 455 -7.95 6.21 -3.70
C MET A 455 -7.28 7.55 -3.35
N PRO A 456 -8.04 8.54 -2.85
CA PRO A 456 -7.52 9.87 -2.61
C PRO A 456 -6.57 9.91 -1.41
N ASP A 457 -5.46 10.64 -1.51
CA ASP A 457 -4.75 11.04 -0.30
C ASP A 457 -5.53 12.13 0.45
N SER A 458 -5.34 12.20 1.76
CA SER A 458 -5.86 13.28 2.59
C SER A 458 -4.87 13.64 3.70
N GLY A 459 -5.25 14.57 4.57
CA GLY A 459 -4.54 14.75 5.84
C GLY A 459 -4.64 13.47 6.66
N LYS A 460 -3.51 13.04 7.25
CA LYS A 460 -3.38 11.77 7.98
C LYS A 460 -4.40 11.56 9.09
N SER A 461 -4.91 12.63 9.68
CA SER A 461 -5.97 12.63 10.71
C SER A 461 -7.05 13.67 10.39
N SER A 462 -7.31 13.88 9.09
CA SER A 462 -8.23 14.90 8.59
C SER A 462 -9.67 14.68 9.02
N GLY A 463 -10.03 13.43 9.29
CA GLY A 463 -11.42 13.00 9.40
C GLY A 463 -12.23 13.29 8.14
N TYR A 464 -11.64 13.64 6.99
CA TYR A 464 -12.41 14.10 5.83
C TYR A 464 -13.37 15.25 6.19
N ARG A 465 -12.91 16.19 7.02
CA ARG A 465 -13.64 17.40 7.41
C ARG A 465 -13.06 18.62 6.73
N ASP A 466 -13.91 19.59 6.46
CA ASP A 466 -13.47 20.95 6.19
C ASP A 466 -13.27 21.69 7.50
N THR A 467 -12.10 22.31 7.66
CA THR A 467 -11.81 23.20 8.79
C THR A 467 -11.32 24.56 8.30
N ASP A 468 -11.22 25.53 9.22
CA ASP A 468 -10.73 26.88 8.91
C ASP A 468 -9.21 26.99 8.86
N GLY A 469 -8.50 25.98 9.37
CA GLY A 469 -7.04 25.92 9.29
C GLY A 469 -6.53 25.61 7.88
N GLY A 470 -5.28 26.00 7.61
CA GLY A 470 -4.58 25.61 6.38
C GLY A 470 -4.31 24.09 6.32
N PRO A 471 -4.04 23.55 5.12
CA PRO A 471 -4.02 22.11 4.89
C PRO A 471 -2.80 21.44 5.54
N ASN A 472 -3.05 20.68 6.60
CA ASN A 472 -2.10 19.82 7.30
C ASN A 472 -2.76 18.47 7.62
N ASP A 473 -2.10 17.63 8.42
CA ASP A 473 -2.60 16.28 8.73
C ASP A 473 -4.01 16.26 9.32
N SER A 474 -4.43 17.28 10.07
CA SER A 474 -5.73 17.32 10.76
C SER A 474 -6.65 18.47 10.37
N GLN A 475 -6.14 19.47 9.64
CA GLN A 475 -6.85 20.69 9.26
C GLN A 475 -6.78 20.92 7.77
N GLY A 476 -7.74 21.64 7.21
CA GLY A 476 -7.83 21.93 5.78
C GLY A 476 -9.22 21.61 5.23
N PRO A 477 -9.49 21.95 3.96
CA PRO A 477 -10.76 21.67 3.31
C PRO A 477 -10.79 20.23 2.78
N TRP A 478 -10.64 19.22 3.66
CA TRP A 478 -10.47 17.83 3.25
C TRP A 478 -11.74 17.15 2.75
N ALA A 479 -12.94 17.62 3.08
CA ALA A 479 -14.18 17.15 2.46
C ALA A 479 -14.30 17.74 1.04
N SER A 480 -14.15 19.07 0.92
CA SER A 480 -14.15 19.79 -0.36
C SER A 480 -13.06 19.29 -1.31
N HIS A 481 -11.91 18.88 -0.78
CA HIS A 481 -10.84 18.24 -1.55
C HIS A 481 -11.34 17.03 -2.33
N ILE A 482 -12.12 16.16 -1.69
CA ILE A 482 -12.65 14.95 -2.34
C ILE A 482 -13.78 15.31 -3.31
N THR A 483 -14.70 16.19 -2.88
CA THR A 483 -15.95 16.45 -3.61
C THR A 483 -15.81 17.46 -4.75
N VAL A 484 -14.77 18.28 -4.76
CA VAL A 484 -14.54 19.31 -5.77
C VAL A 484 -13.27 19.02 -6.56
N ASP A 485 -12.12 19.01 -5.88
CA ASP A 485 -10.82 18.91 -6.55
C ASP A 485 -10.61 17.53 -7.16
N ILE A 486 -10.66 16.46 -6.35
CA ILE A 486 -10.43 15.10 -6.84
C ILE A 486 -11.53 14.70 -7.83
N LEU A 487 -12.79 15.03 -7.56
CA LEU A 487 -13.88 14.81 -8.52
C LEU A 487 -13.59 15.45 -9.87
N GLY A 488 -13.20 16.73 -9.90
CA GLY A 488 -12.85 17.45 -11.12
C GLY A 488 -11.61 16.89 -11.84
N GLN A 489 -10.60 16.46 -11.10
CA GLN A 489 -9.44 15.78 -11.67
C GLN A 489 -9.84 14.46 -12.33
N VAL A 490 -10.63 13.64 -11.63
CA VAL A 490 -11.04 12.31 -12.10
C VAL A 490 -11.91 12.43 -13.36
N GLU A 491 -12.89 13.32 -13.35
CA GLU A 491 -13.78 13.52 -14.50
C GLU A 491 -13.08 14.10 -15.72
N SER A 492 -12.01 14.87 -15.54
CA SER A 492 -11.24 15.43 -16.66
C SER A 492 -10.16 14.48 -17.18
N THR A 493 -9.70 13.53 -16.36
CA THR A 493 -8.57 12.63 -16.70
C THR A 493 -9.04 11.25 -17.17
N PHE A 494 -10.14 10.72 -16.62
CA PHE A 494 -10.57 9.34 -16.86
C PHE A 494 -11.93 9.24 -17.54
N ARG A 495 -12.16 8.11 -18.23
CA ARG A 495 -13.47 7.77 -18.81
C ARG A 495 -14.43 7.27 -17.74
N VAL A 496 -14.95 8.20 -16.95
CA VAL A 496 -15.91 7.93 -15.86
C VAL A 496 -17.33 8.37 -16.24
N ILE A 497 -18.33 7.63 -15.78
CA ILE A 497 -19.74 8.01 -15.91
C ILE A 497 -20.03 9.17 -14.95
N ARG A 498 -20.39 10.34 -15.48
CA ARG A 498 -20.63 11.58 -14.72
C ARG A 498 -22.07 11.69 -14.23
N ASP A 499 -22.56 10.62 -13.59
CA ASP A 499 -23.88 10.55 -13.00
C ASP A 499 -23.75 9.94 -11.60
N PRO A 500 -24.32 10.58 -10.55
CA PRO A 500 -24.22 10.14 -9.16
C PRO A 500 -24.62 8.68 -8.94
N HIS A 501 -25.58 8.16 -9.71
CA HIS A 501 -26.05 6.78 -9.60
C HIS A 501 -24.98 5.74 -9.95
N PHE A 502 -23.87 6.16 -10.57
CA PHE A 502 -22.72 5.34 -10.92
C PHE A 502 -21.46 5.72 -10.14
N ARG A 503 -21.63 6.44 -9.01
CA ARG A 503 -20.53 6.85 -8.14
C ARG A 503 -20.76 6.35 -6.70
N GLY A 504 -19.83 5.50 -6.26
CA GLY A 504 -19.79 4.96 -4.91
C GLY A 504 -18.74 5.62 -4.03
N LEU A 505 -18.93 5.53 -2.72
CA LEU A 505 -17.99 5.96 -1.69
C LEU A 505 -17.79 4.82 -0.69
N SER A 506 -16.57 4.31 -0.62
CA SER A 506 -16.14 3.28 0.32
C SER A 506 -15.04 3.82 1.23
N GLY A 507 -14.88 3.28 2.43
CA GLY A 507 -13.79 3.71 3.30
C GLY A 507 -13.59 2.85 4.53
N ILE A 508 -12.39 2.94 5.10
CA ILE A 508 -11.97 2.18 6.28
C ILE A 508 -11.70 3.12 7.47
N SER A 509 -12.09 2.77 8.70
CA SER A 509 -11.74 3.54 9.91
C SER A 509 -12.15 5.02 9.83
N MET A 510 -11.18 5.95 9.86
CA MET A 510 -11.37 7.38 9.56
C MET A 510 -12.11 7.60 8.23
N GLY A 511 -11.74 6.88 7.17
CA GLY A 511 -12.41 6.88 5.87
C GLY A 511 -13.81 6.29 5.92
N GLY A 512 -14.04 5.26 6.74
CA GLY A 512 -15.38 4.71 6.98
C GLY A 512 -16.32 5.72 7.65
N GLY A 513 -15.80 6.60 8.52
CA GLY A 513 -16.54 7.77 9.01
C GLY A 513 -16.67 8.87 7.95
N GLY A 514 -15.65 9.04 7.11
CA GLY A 514 -15.66 9.94 5.94
C GLY A 514 -16.78 9.62 4.94
N VAL A 515 -17.15 8.34 4.79
CA VAL A 515 -18.25 7.89 3.93
C VAL A 515 -19.56 8.56 4.30
N PHE A 516 -19.94 8.56 5.57
CA PHE A 516 -21.19 9.23 6.01
C PHE A 516 -21.04 10.74 6.01
N ARG A 517 -19.88 11.25 6.42
CA ARG A 517 -19.62 12.68 6.51
C ARG A 517 -19.71 13.39 5.17
N ILE A 518 -19.06 12.83 4.15
CA ILE A 518 -19.11 13.32 2.77
C ILE A 518 -20.43 12.91 2.13
N GLY A 519 -20.78 11.62 2.21
CA GLY A 519 -21.90 11.06 1.48
C GLY A 519 -23.25 11.67 1.83
N MET A 520 -23.53 11.85 3.13
CA MET A 520 -24.82 12.41 3.57
C MET A 520 -24.91 13.93 3.35
N THR A 521 -23.78 14.62 3.15
CA THR A 521 -23.75 16.06 2.84
C THR A 521 -23.62 16.37 1.35
N HIS A 522 -23.31 15.36 0.53
CA HIS A 522 -23.13 15.47 -0.92
C HIS A 522 -23.89 14.34 -1.64
N THR A 523 -25.18 14.24 -1.33
CA THR A 523 -26.12 13.24 -1.86
C THR A 523 -26.42 13.39 -3.35
N ASP A 524 -25.96 14.49 -3.95
CA ASP A 524 -25.95 14.80 -5.37
C ASP A 524 -24.68 14.31 -6.08
N ILE A 525 -23.72 13.72 -5.36
CA ILE A 525 -22.45 13.22 -5.92
C ILE A 525 -22.34 11.69 -5.78
N TYR A 526 -22.78 11.12 -4.66
CA TYR A 526 -22.64 9.69 -4.36
C TYR A 526 -23.99 9.07 -3.99
N THR A 527 -24.22 7.83 -4.41
CA THR A 527 -25.48 7.10 -4.09
C THR A 527 -25.25 5.70 -3.53
N SER A 528 -24.01 5.22 -3.45
CA SER A 528 -23.68 3.88 -2.96
C SER A 528 -22.55 3.96 -1.94
N PHE A 529 -22.76 3.45 -0.73
CA PHE A 529 -21.93 3.76 0.44
C PHE A 529 -21.44 2.49 1.15
N ALA A 530 -20.15 2.39 1.42
CA ALA A 530 -19.57 1.27 2.16
C ALA A 530 -18.64 1.75 3.28
N SER A 531 -18.90 1.34 4.53
CA SER A 531 -18.12 1.72 5.69
C SER A 531 -17.57 0.49 6.38
N HIS A 532 -16.24 0.37 6.38
CA HIS A 532 -15.52 -0.75 6.99
C HIS A 532 -14.85 -0.30 8.30
N MET A 533 -15.21 -0.91 9.43
CA MET A 533 -14.73 -0.55 10.76
C MET A 533 -14.75 0.97 11.00
N GLY A 534 -15.85 1.62 10.61
CA GLY A 534 -15.90 3.08 10.51
C GLY A 534 -15.86 3.81 11.87
N ALA A 535 -15.28 5.00 11.88
CA ALA A 535 -15.41 5.96 12.98
C ALA A 535 -16.79 6.65 12.93
N LEU A 536 -17.82 5.94 13.42
CA LEU A 536 -19.24 6.25 13.19
C LEU A 536 -19.94 7.03 14.32
N GLN A 537 -19.20 7.70 15.20
CA GLN A 537 -19.79 8.41 16.35
C GLN A 537 -20.85 9.44 15.95
N ASP A 538 -20.68 10.09 14.79
CA ASP A 538 -21.59 11.14 14.30
C ASP A 538 -22.52 10.66 13.16
N ALA A 539 -22.47 9.38 12.79
CA ALA A 539 -23.11 8.90 11.55
C ALA A 539 -24.64 9.02 11.58
N ILE A 540 -25.26 8.73 12.72
CA ILE A 540 -26.72 8.83 12.88
C ILE A 540 -27.20 10.28 12.66
N ASP A 541 -26.52 11.27 13.24
CA ASP A 541 -26.88 12.68 13.07
C ASP A 541 -26.76 13.13 11.59
N GLN A 542 -25.74 12.61 10.88
CA GLN A 542 -25.55 12.87 9.46
C GLN A 542 -26.66 12.23 8.61
N ILE A 543 -27.05 11.00 8.91
CA ILE A 543 -28.16 10.30 8.22
C ILE A 543 -29.49 10.99 8.51
N ALA A 544 -29.70 11.47 9.74
CA ALA A 544 -30.94 12.14 10.14
C ALA A 544 -31.21 13.43 9.35
N ALA A 545 -30.17 14.05 8.78
CA ALA A 545 -30.29 15.23 7.92
C ALA A 545 -30.76 14.92 6.49
N VAL A 546 -30.83 13.63 6.10
CA VAL A 546 -31.29 13.16 4.79
C VAL A 546 -32.75 12.73 4.86
N THR A 547 -33.53 13.03 3.82
CA THR A 547 -34.96 12.64 3.75
C THR A 547 -35.12 11.15 3.46
N ASP A 548 -36.25 10.57 3.88
CA ASP A 548 -36.54 9.15 3.63
C ASP A 548 -36.57 8.82 2.14
N GLU A 549 -37.17 9.69 1.33
CA GLU A 549 -37.24 9.49 -0.12
C GLU A 549 -35.84 9.39 -0.73
N LYS A 550 -34.89 10.21 -0.25
CA LYS A 550 -33.53 10.19 -0.76
C LYS A 550 -32.75 8.97 -0.27
N LEU A 551 -32.96 8.53 0.97
CA LEU A 551 -32.33 7.32 1.51
C LEU A 551 -32.75 6.04 0.76
N LEU A 552 -33.95 6.00 0.18
CA LEU A 552 -34.42 4.89 -0.64
C LEU A 552 -33.70 4.75 -1.99
N GLU A 553 -33.03 5.80 -2.45
CA GLU A 553 -32.19 5.78 -3.66
C GLU A 553 -30.80 5.18 -3.39
N PHE A 554 -30.44 4.98 -2.12
CA PHE A 554 -29.09 4.60 -1.71
C PHE A 554 -28.95 3.15 -1.29
N ASP A 555 -27.75 2.61 -1.45
CA ASP A 555 -27.37 1.32 -0.86
C ASP A 555 -26.21 1.50 0.10
N PHE A 556 -26.27 0.79 1.23
CA PHE A 556 -25.27 0.83 2.29
C PHE A 556 -24.70 -0.55 2.58
N TYR A 557 -23.38 -0.61 2.79
CA TYR A 557 -22.69 -1.75 3.38
C TYR A 557 -21.92 -1.31 4.63
N LEU A 558 -22.08 -2.01 5.76
CA LEU A 558 -21.33 -1.72 6.98
C LEU A 558 -20.74 -3.00 7.58
N ASP A 559 -19.47 -2.98 8.01
CA ASP A 559 -18.93 -4.05 8.84
C ASP A 559 -18.01 -3.56 9.96
N CYS A 560 -17.88 -4.35 11.03
CA CYS A 560 -16.93 -4.10 12.10
C CYS A 560 -16.57 -5.39 12.85
N GLY A 561 -15.33 -5.48 13.34
CA GLY A 561 -14.85 -6.60 14.13
C GLY A 561 -15.29 -6.52 15.59
N TYR A 562 -15.65 -7.64 16.22
CA TYR A 562 -15.96 -7.68 17.66
C TYR A 562 -14.77 -7.32 18.56
N GLN A 563 -13.55 -7.55 18.06
CA GLN A 563 -12.29 -7.32 18.76
C GLN A 563 -11.60 -6.03 18.32
N ASP A 564 -12.29 -5.18 17.55
CA ASP A 564 -11.79 -3.87 17.18
C ASP A 564 -11.56 -3.00 18.43
N GLY A 565 -10.32 -2.54 18.60
CA GLY A 565 -9.91 -1.71 19.73
C GLY A 565 -9.81 -0.22 19.41
N MET A 566 -9.95 0.16 18.13
CA MET A 566 -9.79 1.52 17.64
C MET A 566 -11.14 2.19 17.42
N VAL A 567 -12.14 1.44 16.97
CA VAL A 567 -13.53 1.88 16.84
C VAL A 567 -14.47 0.97 17.63
N ASN A 568 -15.65 1.47 17.96
CA ASN A 568 -16.65 0.72 18.70
C ASN A 568 -17.63 0.05 17.74
N TYR A 569 -17.61 -1.29 17.66
CA TYR A 569 -18.53 -2.04 16.79
C TYR A 569 -20.02 -1.74 17.06
N LYS A 570 -20.37 -1.29 18.28
CA LYS A 570 -21.74 -0.90 18.61
C LYS A 570 -22.20 0.33 17.85
N ASP A 571 -21.28 1.22 17.46
CA ASP A 571 -21.61 2.38 16.64
C ASP A 571 -21.99 1.92 15.22
N THR A 572 -21.36 0.86 14.70
CA THR A 572 -21.71 0.22 13.43
C THR A 572 -23.10 -0.41 13.49
N GLU A 573 -23.36 -1.22 14.52
CA GLU A 573 -24.68 -1.82 14.74
C GLU A 573 -25.79 -0.76 14.90
N ALA A 574 -25.55 0.28 15.70
CA ALA A 574 -26.52 1.35 15.92
C ALA A 574 -26.81 2.13 14.63
N THR A 575 -25.78 2.44 13.85
CA THR A 575 -25.93 3.14 12.56
C THR A 575 -26.73 2.30 11.57
N ALA A 576 -26.43 1.01 11.46
CA ALA A 576 -27.15 0.12 10.56
C ALA A 576 -28.64 -0.04 10.96
N LYS A 577 -28.92 -0.25 12.24
CA LYS A 577 -30.30 -0.31 12.76
C LYS A 577 -31.05 1.00 12.55
N TYR A 578 -30.36 2.14 12.62
CA TYR A 578 -30.98 3.43 12.32
C TYR A 578 -31.37 3.53 10.84
N LEU A 579 -30.49 3.12 9.91
CA LEU A 579 -30.81 3.04 8.48
C LEU A 579 -31.99 2.10 8.20
N GLU A 580 -32.02 0.92 8.80
CA GLU A 580 -33.15 -0.03 8.70
C GLU A 580 -34.46 0.60 9.19
N SER A 581 -34.43 1.35 10.30
CA SER A 581 -35.61 2.02 10.85
C SER A 581 -36.15 3.13 9.95
N ARG A 582 -35.31 3.67 9.07
CA ARG A 582 -35.63 4.68 8.04
C ARG A 582 -35.90 4.04 6.68
N HIS A 583 -36.03 2.71 6.61
CA HIS A 583 -36.28 1.92 5.40
C HIS A 583 -35.19 1.99 4.32
N ALA A 584 -33.99 2.47 4.65
CA ALA A 584 -32.87 2.49 3.73
C ALA A 584 -32.39 1.07 3.39
N ASN A 585 -31.86 0.85 2.17
CA ASN A 585 -31.29 -0.45 1.82
C ASN A 585 -29.89 -0.60 2.41
N VAL A 586 -29.76 -1.42 3.46
CA VAL A 586 -28.50 -1.63 4.18
C VAL A 586 -28.22 -3.11 4.38
N VAL A 587 -26.98 -3.51 4.09
CA VAL A 587 -26.41 -4.81 4.48
C VAL A 587 -25.33 -4.53 5.51
N TRP A 588 -25.35 -5.25 6.63
CA TRP A 588 -24.31 -5.08 7.63
C TRP A 588 -23.97 -6.38 8.34
N GLU A 589 -22.74 -6.47 8.83
CA GLU A 589 -22.29 -7.63 9.58
C GLU A 589 -21.28 -7.26 10.66
N LEU A 590 -21.38 -7.96 11.79
CA LEU A 590 -20.33 -8.00 12.80
C LEU A 590 -19.67 -9.38 12.74
N ARG A 591 -18.34 -9.39 12.69
CA ARG A 591 -17.55 -10.61 12.53
C ARG A 591 -16.43 -10.66 13.57
N ASP A 592 -15.87 -11.84 13.78
CA ASP A 592 -14.59 -11.93 14.50
C ASP A 592 -13.48 -11.23 13.70
N GLY A 593 -12.67 -10.43 14.39
CA GLY A 593 -11.51 -9.72 13.86
C GLY A 593 -11.25 -8.37 14.55
N GLY A 594 -10.08 -7.81 14.29
CA GLY A 594 -9.62 -6.53 14.85
C GLY A 594 -9.49 -5.44 13.79
N HIS A 595 -8.87 -4.31 14.16
CA HIS A 595 -8.74 -3.12 13.31
C HIS A 595 -7.58 -3.25 12.30
N ASN A 596 -7.72 -4.13 11.31
CA ASN A 596 -6.64 -4.45 10.37
C ASN A 596 -7.12 -4.63 8.92
N SER A 597 -6.14 -4.57 8.02
CA SER A 597 -6.30 -4.64 6.57
C SER A 597 -7.14 -5.82 6.10
N ALA A 598 -6.92 -6.97 6.67
CA ALA A 598 -7.56 -8.16 6.18
C ALA A 598 -8.97 -8.40 6.70
N PHE A 599 -9.30 -7.88 7.87
CA PHE A 599 -10.69 -7.85 8.31
C PHE A 599 -11.52 -7.11 7.25
N TYR A 600 -11.12 -5.90 6.88
CA TYR A 600 -11.89 -5.12 5.90
C TYR A 600 -11.75 -5.69 4.49
N MET A 601 -10.61 -6.26 4.10
CA MET A 601 -10.46 -6.84 2.76
C MET A 601 -11.35 -8.07 2.55
N ALA A 602 -11.66 -8.82 3.62
CA ALA A 602 -12.69 -9.88 3.55
C ALA A 602 -14.11 -9.31 3.32
N GLY A 603 -14.39 -8.11 3.85
CA GLY A 603 -15.63 -7.38 3.62
C GLY A 603 -15.66 -6.62 2.28
N MET A 604 -14.50 -6.26 1.74
CA MET A 604 -14.36 -5.40 0.56
C MET A 604 -14.99 -6.04 -0.68
N LEU A 605 -14.86 -7.36 -0.85
CA LEU A 605 -15.58 -8.05 -1.93
C LEU A 605 -17.10 -7.88 -1.82
N LYS A 606 -17.65 -7.92 -0.60
CA LYS A 606 -19.09 -7.76 -0.38
C LYS A 606 -19.55 -6.33 -0.67
N SER A 607 -18.78 -5.32 -0.25
CA SER A 607 -19.09 -3.93 -0.57
C SER A 607 -18.93 -3.63 -2.07
N MET A 608 -17.92 -4.18 -2.75
CA MET A 608 -17.77 -4.04 -4.21
C MET A 608 -18.88 -4.76 -5.00
N LYS A 609 -19.38 -5.90 -4.49
CA LYS A 609 -20.59 -6.56 -5.00
C LYS A 609 -21.83 -5.68 -4.83
N MET A 610 -21.96 -5.01 -3.68
CA MET A 610 -23.04 -4.06 -3.43
C MET A 610 -22.96 -2.88 -4.41
N HIS A 611 -21.79 -2.25 -4.58
CA HIS A 611 -21.59 -1.19 -5.57
C HIS A 611 -21.95 -1.66 -6.99
N SER A 612 -21.49 -2.85 -7.40
CA SER A 612 -21.81 -3.45 -8.70
C SER A 612 -23.33 -3.57 -8.91
N SER A 613 -24.02 -4.13 -7.90
CA SER A 613 -25.47 -4.34 -7.95
C SER A 613 -26.22 -3.01 -7.96
N HIS A 614 -25.75 -2.02 -7.19
CA HIS A 614 -26.30 -0.67 -7.19
C HIS A 614 -26.24 -0.04 -8.58
N PHE A 615 -25.07 -0.09 -9.22
CA PHE A 615 -24.86 0.49 -10.55
C PHE A 615 -25.72 -0.22 -11.61
N GLN A 616 -25.79 -1.55 -11.58
CA GLN A 616 -26.63 -2.33 -12.50
C GLN A 616 -28.12 -2.04 -12.32
N ARG A 617 -28.61 -1.94 -11.08
CA ARG A 617 -30.01 -1.59 -10.78
C ARG A 617 -30.36 -0.18 -11.29
N ASN A 618 -29.39 0.72 -11.34
CA ASN A 618 -29.53 2.06 -11.89
C ASN A 618 -29.30 2.12 -13.42
N GLY A 619 -29.25 0.98 -14.10
CA GLY A 619 -29.24 0.91 -15.56
C GLY A 619 -27.87 0.83 -16.21
N LEU A 620 -26.82 0.51 -15.45
CA LEU A 620 -25.53 0.17 -16.06
C LEU A 620 -25.69 -1.15 -16.84
N GLN A 621 -25.41 -1.09 -18.15
CA GLN A 621 -25.54 -2.22 -19.08
C GLN A 621 -24.31 -3.12 -19.13
#